data_AF-A0A537F010-F1
#
_entry.id   AF-A0A537F010-F1
#
_cell.length_a   1.000
_cell.length_b   1.000
_cell.length_c   1.000
_cell.angle_alpha   90.00
_cell.angle_beta   90.00
_cell.angle_gamma   90.00
#
_symmetry.space_group_name_H-M   'P 1'
#
loop_
_entity.id
_entity.type
_entity.pdbx_description
1 polymer ?
#
loop_
_entity_poly.entity_id
_entity_poly.type
_entity_poly.pdbx_seq_one_letter_code
_entity_poly.pdbx_strand_id
1 'polypeptide(L)'
;MAKVDRPLGSRHPEHNDVRYPVNYGFVPGALGHDGEELDAYVLGVSEPVKTFIGRCIAIIHRTDSGDDKLVVVPEGQDLSDEQIRVLTDFQERFFKSIIVRP
;
A
#
# COMPACT_ATOMS: atom_id res chain seq x y z
N MET A 1 -0.98 -2.44 -12.91
CA MET A 1 0.48 -2.43 -12.63
C MET A 1 0.76 -1.29 -11.68
N ALA A 2 1.40 -1.55 -10.55
CA ALA A 2 1.86 -0.51 -9.63
C ALA A 2 3.28 -0.06 -10.01
N LYS A 3 3.55 1.24 -9.94
CA LYS A 3 4.91 1.81 -9.94
C LYS A 3 5.32 2.03 -8.51
N VAL A 4 6.53 1.62 -8.14
CA VAL A 4 7.05 1.70 -6.77
C VAL A 4 8.02 2.87 -6.69
N ASP A 5 7.69 3.85 -5.84
CA ASP A 5 8.50 5.04 -5.58
C ASP A 5 9.17 5.00 -4.19
N ARG A 6 8.69 4.11 -3.32
CA ARG A 6 9.22 3.84 -1.98
C ARG A 6 9.49 2.33 -1.88
N PRO A 7 10.63 1.86 -2.41
CA PRO A 7 10.95 0.44 -2.43
C PRO A 7 11.21 -0.10 -1.03
N LEU A 8 11.03 -1.41 -0.85
CA LEU A 8 11.29 -2.10 0.42
C LEU A 8 12.67 -1.69 0.98
N GLY A 9 12.68 -1.24 2.24
CA GLY A 9 13.86 -0.77 2.97
C GLY A 9 14.15 0.73 2.81
N SER A 10 13.42 1.47 1.95
CA SER A 10 13.59 2.90 1.80
C SER A 10 13.13 3.67 3.03
N ARG A 11 13.59 4.92 3.16
CA ARG A 11 13.11 5.86 4.18
C ARG A 11 11.95 6.68 3.64
N HIS A 12 11.06 7.12 4.52
CA HIS A 12 10.04 8.09 4.18
C HIS A 12 10.70 9.43 3.81
N PRO A 13 10.28 10.10 2.71
CA PRO A 13 10.93 11.32 2.21
C PRO A 13 10.90 12.47 3.23
N GLU A 14 9.83 12.57 4.01
CA GLU A 14 9.63 13.65 4.99
C GLU A 14 9.84 13.23 6.45
N HIS A 15 9.97 11.92 6.71
CA HIS A 15 10.02 11.36 8.06
C HIS A 15 11.15 10.32 8.16
N ASN A 16 12.38 10.78 8.39
CA ASN A 16 13.59 9.94 8.32
C ASN A 16 13.64 8.73 9.27
N ASP A 17 12.79 8.74 10.30
CA ASP A 17 12.65 7.66 11.29
C ASP A 17 11.70 6.55 10.81
N VAL A 18 10.87 6.82 9.80
CA VAL A 18 9.98 5.84 9.18
C VAL A 18 10.71 5.15 8.03
N ARG A 19 10.73 3.81 8.09
CA ARG A 19 11.20 2.95 7.01
C ARG A 19 10.04 2.16 6.45
N TYR A 20 10.08 1.89 5.15
CA TYR A 20 9.10 1.06 4.47
C TYR A 20 9.54 -0.42 4.56
N PRO A 21 8.89 -1.26 5.39
CA PRO A 21 9.17 -2.69 5.45
C PRO A 21 8.57 -3.46 4.26
N VAL A 22 7.82 -2.78 3.40
CA VAL A 22 7.13 -3.31 2.22
C VAL A 22 7.38 -2.38 1.03
N ASN A 23 7.11 -2.84 -0.19
CA ASN A 23 7.13 -1.95 -1.35
C ASN A 23 5.88 -1.06 -1.34
N TYR A 24 6.05 0.23 -1.63
CA TYR A 24 4.97 1.20 -1.70
C TYR A 24 5.09 2.06 -2.95
N GLY A 25 3.95 2.40 -3.53
CA GLY A 25 3.89 3.31 -4.66
C GLY A 25 2.45 3.58 -5.06
N PHE A 26 2.17 3.64 -6.36
CA PHE A 26 0.88 4.06 -6.89
C PHE A 26 0.52 3.31 -8.17
N VAL A 27 -0.76 3.34 -8.57
CA VAL A 27 -1.25 2.77 -9.82
C VAL A 27 -1.51 3.87 -10.84
N PRO A 28 -0.68 4.00 -11.90
CA PRO A 28 -0.82 5.08 -12.85
C PRO A 28 -2.19 5.11 -13.55
N GLY A 29 -2.82 6.28 -13.59
CA GLY A 29 -4.13 6.50 -14.21
C GLY A 29 -5.33 5.95 -13.44
N ALA A 30 -5.14 5.30 -12.29
CA ALA A 30 -6.24 4.97 -11.38
C ALA A 30 -6.41 6.12 -10.40
N LEU A 31 -7.41 6.98 -10.61
CA LEU A 31 -7.58 8.20 -9.83
C LEU A 31 -8.45 7.98 -8.59
N GLY A 32 -8.01 8.53 -7.47
CA GLY A 32 -8.81 8.69 -6.25
C GLY A 32 -9.83 9.82 -6.38
N HIS A 33 -10.56 10.07 -5.29
CA HIS A 33 -11.60 11.11 -5.25
C HIS A 33 -11.06 12.54 -5.36
N ASP A 34 -9.79 12.74 -4.99
CA ASP A 34 -9.05 13.99 -5.09
C ASP A 34 -8.41 14.23 -6.47
N GLY A 35 -8.47 13.24 -7.36
CA GLY A 35 -7.84 13.29 -8.67
C GLY A 35 -6.36 12.93 -8.68
N GLU A 36 -5.80 12.49 -7.54
CA GLU A 36 -4.45 11.92 -7.47
C GLU A 36 -4.48 10.41 -7.80
N GLU A 37 -3.33 9.85 -8.18
CA GLU A 37 -3.23 8.42 -8.46
C GLU A 37 -3.34 7.62 -7.16
N LEU A 38 -4.09 6.52 -7.18
CA LEU A 38 -4.30 5.67 -6.01
C LEU A 38 -2.98 5.04 -5.56
N ASP A 39 -2.65 5.27 -4.30
CA ASP A 39 -1.53 4.65 -3.62
C ASP A 39 -1.74 3.14 -3.45
N ALA A 40 -0.64 2.40 -3.34
CA ALA A 40 -0.63 0.95 -3.29
C ALA A 40 0.46 0.41 -2.36
N TYR A 41 0.04 -0.38 -1.38
CA TYR A 41 0.91 -1.31 -0.67
C TYR A 41 1.11 -2.56 -1.51
N VAL A 42 2.36 -2.89 -1.82
CA VAL A 42 2.74 -4.15 -2.49
C VAL A 42 3.27 -5.11 -1.42
N LEU A 43 2.40 -6.04 -1.02
CA LEU A 43 2.65 -7.00 0.07
C LEU A 43 3.04 -8.37 -0.48
N GLY A 44 3.75 -9.18 0.32
CA GLY A 44 4.19 -10.52 -0.08
C GLY A 44 5.40 -10.55 -1.04
N VAL A 45 6.06 -9.42 -1.26
CA VAL A 45 7.26 -9.31 -2.09
C VAL A 45 8.47 -9.01 -1.20
N SER A 46 9.46 -9.89 -1.21
CA SER A 46 10.63 -9.83 -0.30
C SER A 46 11.81 -9.02 -0.81
N GLU A 47 11.73 -8.47 -2.02
CA GLU A 47 12.78 -7.68 -2.65
C GLU A 47 12.27 -6.28 -3.05
N PRO A 48 13.12 -5.24 -3.06
CA PRO A 48 12.76 -3.95 -3.61
C PRO A 48 12.53 -4.06 -5.11
N VAL A 49 11.39 -3.53 -5.60
CA VAL A 49 11.05 -3.54 -7.02
C VAL A 49 10.78 -2.12 -7.53
N LYS A 50 10.88 -1.91 -8.84
CA LYS A 50 10.50 -0.62 -9.49
C LYS A 50 9.05 -0.61 -9.97
N THR A 51 8.56 -1.77 -10.38
CA THR A 51 7.20 -1.97 -10.89
C THR A 51 6.72 -3.33 -10.44
N PHE A 52 5.43 -3.46 -10.19
CA PHE A 52 4.83 -4.73 -9.78
C PHE A 52 3.49 -4.96 -10.48
N ILE A 53 3.27 -6.19 -10.94
CA ILE A 53 1.99 -6.66 -11.46
C ILE A 53 1.52 -7.75 -10.50
N GLY A 54 0.32 -7.55 -9.97
CA GLY A 54 -0.29 -8.48 -9.03
C GLY A 54 -1.78 -8.19 -8.91
N ARG A 55 -2.42 -8.89 -7.97
CA ARG A 55 -3.85 -8.83 -7.71
C ARG A 55 -4.13 -7.85 -6.56
N CYS A 56 -5.08 -6.94 -6.76
CA CYS A 56 -5.61 -6.14 -5.66
C CYS A 56 -6.60 -7.00 -4.86
N ILE A 57 -6.39 -7.13 -3.55
CA ILE A 57 -7.18 -8.03 -2.69
C ILE A 57 -8.01 -7.30 -1.64
N ALA A 58 -7.67 -6.04 -1.37
CA ALA A 58 -8.37 -5.18 -0.44
C ALA A 58 -8.01 -3.71 -0.71
N ILE A 59 -8.77 -2.82 -0.07
CA ILE A 59 -8.52 -1.39 0.02
C ILE A 59 -8.41 -1.04 1.51
N ILE A 60 -7.38 -0.30 1.89
CA ILE A 60 -7.33 0.39 3.18
C ILE A 60 -7.92 1.77 2.96
N HIS A 61 -9.14 1.98 3.47
CA HIS A 61 -9.84 3.27 3.39
C HIS A 61 -9.57 4.06 4.66
N ARG A 62 -8.86 5.20 4.55
CA ARG A 62 -8.68 6.12 5.68
C ARG A 62 -9.95 6.96 5.85
N THR A 63 -10.66 6.70 6.94
CA THR A 63 -11.96 7.30 7.25
C THR A 63 -11.88 8.76 7.69
N ASP A 64 -10.71 9.23 8.10
CA ASP A 64 -10.46 10.59 8.54
C ASP A 64 -10.08 11.53 7.40
N SER A 65 -9.36 11.04 6.38
CA SER A 65 -8.95 11.82 5.21
C SER A 65 -9.65 11.46 3.90
N GLY A 66 -10.29 10.29 3.81
CA GLY A 66 -10.85 9.75 2.56
C GLY A 66 -9.81 9.17 1.59
N ASP A 67 -8.57 9.01 2.06
CA ASP A 67 -7.40 8.59 1.28
C ASP A 67 -7.32 7.05 1.22
N ASP A 68 -7.59 6.51 0.02
CA ASP A 68 -7.65 5.08 -0.25
C ASP A 68 -6.29 4.50 -0.67
N LYS A 69 -5.96 3.33 -0.13
CA LYS A 69 -4.74 2.59 -0.50
C LYS A 69 -5.07 1.19 -0.95
N LEU A 70 -4.63 0.85 -2.14
CA LEU A 70 -4.77 -0.49 -2.69
C LEU A 70 -3.83 -1.46 -1.98
N VAL A 71 -4.29 -2.68 -1.73
CA VAL A 71 -3.48 -3.78 -1.24
C VAL A 71 -3.24 -4.76 -2.38
N VAL A 72 -2.03 -4.74 -2.93
CA VAL A 72 -1.63 -5.53 -4.10
C VAL A 72 -0.67 -6.64 -3.67
N VAL A 73 -0.95 -7.88 -4.07
CA VAL A 73 -0.15 -9.07 -3.74
C VAL A 73 0.19 -9.88 -5.00
N PRO A 74 1.18 -10.80 -4.94
CA PRO A 74 1.40 -11.79 -5.99
C PRO A 74 0.13 -12.56 -6.36
N GLU A 75 0.05 -12.97 -7.63
CA GLU A 75 -1.06 -13.80 -8.12
C GLU A 75 -1.16 -15.11 -7.30
N GLY A 76 -2.39 -15.52 -6.95
CA GLY A 76 -2.63 -16.71 -6.12
C GLY A 76 -2.31 -16.54 -4.63
N GLN A 77 -1.78 -15.39 -4.19
CA GLN A 77 -1.63 -15.07 -2.77
C GLN A 77 -2.89 -14.36 -2.25
N ASP A 78 -3.21 -14.60 -0.98
CA ASP A 78 -4.22 -13.86 -0.24
C ASP A 78 -3.70 -13.59 1.18
N LEU A 79 -4.18 -12.51 1.79
CA LEU A 79 -3.82 -12.10 3.14
C LEU A 79 -5.08 -11.81 3.95
N SER A 80 -5.09 -12.18 5.23
CA SER A 80 -6.16 -11.79 6.15
C SER A 80 -6.07 -10.29 6.46
N ASP A 81 -7.17 -9.71 6.94
CA ASP A 81 -7.20 -8.32 7.38
C ASP A 81 -6.17 -8.06 8.49
N GLU A 82 -5.96 -9.03 9.39
CA GLU A 82 -4.94 -8.95 10.44
C GLU A 82 -3.53 -8.91 9.84
N GLN A 83 -3.22 -9.77 8.86
CA GLN A 83 -1.93 -9.75 8.18
C GLN A 83 -1.69 -8.43 7.45
N ILE A 84 -2.72 -7.90 6.77
CA ILE A 84 -2.64 -6.59 6.12
C ILE A 84 -2.33 -5.52 7.17
N ARG A 85 -3.09 -5.47 8.28
CA ARG A 85 -2.87 -4.49 9.36
C ARG A 85 -1.46 -4.57 9.93
N VAL A 86 -0.95 -5.77 10.21
CA VAL A 86 0.41 -5.95 10.74
C VAL A 86 1.47 -5.47 9.75
N LEU A 87 1.33 -5.81 8.47
CA LEU A 87 2.30 -5.43 7.43
C LEU A 87 2.29 -3.93 7.12
N THR A 88 1.15 -3.26 7.31
CA THR A 88 1.00 -1.83 7.06
C THR A 88 1.03 -0.97 8.33
N ASP A 89 1.14 -1.57 9.52
CA ASP A 89 1.09 -0.88 10.83
C ASP A 89 2.11 0.26 10.92
N PHE A 90 3.30 0.07 10.32
CA PHE A 90 4.38 1.05 10.36
C PHE A 90 3.95 2.46 9.96
N GLN A 91 2.97 2.56 9.04
CA GLN A 91 2.38 3.80 8.55
C GLN A 91 0.92 3.96 9.02
N GLU A 92 0.10 2.92 8.91
CA GLU A 92 -1.35 3.04 9.15
C GLU A 92 -1.72 3.24 10.62
N ARG A 93 -0.82 2.97 11.58
CA ARG A 93 -1.06 3.27 13.00
C ARG A 93 -1.26 4.76 13.31
N PHE A 94 -0.87 5.64 12.39
CA PHE A 94 -1.04 7.08 12.52
C PHE A 94 -2.38 7.59 11.96
N PHE A 95 -3.22 6.71 11.39
CA PHE A 95 -4.47 7.06 10.70
C PHE A 95 -5.64 6.21 11.20
N LYS A 96 -6.86 6.68 10.99
CA LYS A 96 -8.07 5.88 11.22
C LYS A 96 -8.50 5.21 9.94
N SER A 97 -8.34 3.88 9.83
CA SER A 97 -8.66 3.16 8.60
C SER A 97 -9.42 1.84 8.80
N ILE A 98 -10.25 1.52 7.80
CA ILE A 98 -10.93 0.25 7.66
C ILE A 98 -10.39 -0.50 6.44
N ILE A 99 -10.50 -1.83 6.47
CA ILE A 99 -10.18 -2.68 5.32
C ILE A 99 -11.49 -3.02 4.62
N VAL A 100 -11.55 -2.76 3.32
CA VAL A 100 -12.67 -3.08 2.44
C VAL A 100 -12.20 -4.17 1.47
N ARG A 101 -12.97 -5.25 1.34
CA ARG A 101 -12.68 -6.35 0.40
C ARG A 101 -13.69 -6.33 -0.75
N PRO A 102 -13.31 -6.78 -1.96
CA PRO A 102 -14.22 -6.94 -3.09
C PRO A 102 -15.29 -8.01 -2.84
#